data_AF-A0A7S1ENF5-F1
#
_entry.id   AF-A0A7S1ENF5-F1
#
_cell.length_a   1.000
_cell.length_b   1.000
_cell.length_c   1.000
_cell.angle_alpha   90.00
_cell.angle_beta   90.00
_cell.angle_gamma   90.00
#
_symmetry.space_group_name_H-M   'P 1'
#
loop_
_entity.id
_entity.type
_entity.pdbx_description
1 polymer ?
#
loop_
_entity_poly.entity_id
_entity_poly.type
_entity_poly.pdbx_seq_one_letter_code
_entity_poly.pdbx_strand_id
1 'polypeptide(L)'
;FKVWLEGVYREHARESLNFFEHNIQVWRQVWRALERSDIALIILDARCPLFHFPHALWRHITADMGRDAVIVLNKCDLVPLEAVSAWVRHFEGMLGEGPGSC
;
A
#
# COMPACT_ATOMS: atom_id res chain seq x y z
N PHE A 1 -3.90 -5.16 19.63
CA PHE A 1 -3.25 -3.91 19.17
C PHE A 1 -2.14 -3.45 20.11
N LYS A 2 -2.38 -3.15 21.41
CA LYS A 2 -1.28 -2.79 22.34
C LYS A 2 -0.17 -3.85 22.43
N VAL A 3 -0.55 -5.12 22.59
CA VAL A 3 0.40 -6.26 22.55
C VAL A 3 1.19 -6.31 21.24
N TRP A 4 0.54 -6.00 20.12
CA TRP A 4 1.21 -5.96 18.81
C TRP A 4 2.22 -4.80 18.74
N LEU A 5 1.86 -3.59 19.21
CA LEU A 5 2.78 -2.46 19.29
C LEU A 5 4.00 -2.78 20.17
N GLU A 6 3.77 -3.41 21.31
CA GLU A 6 4.85 -3.86 22.20
C GLU A 6 5.76 -4.89 21.52
N GLY A 7 5.19 -5.80 20.72
CA GLY A 7 5.95 -6.73 19.89
C GLY A 7 6.85 -6.00 18.87
N VAL A 8 6.28 -5.06 18.11
CA VAL A 8 7.03 -4.26 17.12
C VAL A 8 8.22 -3.54 17.77
N TYR A 9 8.03 -2.90 18.92
CA TYR A 9 9.11 -2.20 19.62
C TYR A 9 10.11 -3.12 20.32
N ARG A 10 9.78 -4.40 20.50
CA ARG A 10 10.71 -5.40 21.02
C ARG A 10 11.61 -5.94 19.91
N GLU A 11 11.06 -6.10 18.71
CA GLU A 11 11.75 -6.68 17.56
C GLU A 11 12.57 -5.65 16.77
N HIS A 12 12.15 -4.38 16.78
CA HIS A 12 12.78 -3.32 16.00
C HIS A 12 13.13 -2.09 16.85
N ALA A 13 14.33 -1.55 16.62
CA ALA A 13 14.73 -0.27 17.20
C ALA A 13 13.86 0.86 16.66
N ARG A 14 13.51 1.85 17.49
CA ARG A 14 12.59 2.93 17.10
C ARG A 14 13.13 3.75 15.93
N GLU A 15 14.44 3.93 15.89
CA GLU A 15 15.17 4.68 14.87
C GLU A 15 15.16 3.98 13.51
N SER A 16 14.93 2.66 13.48
CA SER A 16 14.80 1.87 12.26
C SER A 16 13.38 1.78 11.71
N LEU A 17 12.39 2.31 12.44
CA LEU A 17 10.98 2.26 12.05
C LEU A 17 10.56 3.56 11.38
N ASN A 18 9.85 3.43 10.26
CA ASN A 18 9.08 4.55 9.71
C ASN A 18 7.98 4.95 10.70
N PHE A 19 7.57 6.22 10.68
CA PHE A 19 6.40 6.66 11.43
C PHE A 19 5.14 5.94 10.94
N PHE A 20 4.30 5.52 11.89
CA PHE A 20 3.03 4.85 11.61
C PHE A 20 1.99 5.22 12.67
N GLU A 21 0.72 4.93 12.39
CA GLU A 21 -0.41 5.32 13.23
C GLU A 21 -0.56 4.41 14.47
N HIS A 22 -0.62 5.01 15.66
CA HIS A 22 -0.82 4.34 16.95
C HIS A 22 -2.27 4.34 17.42
N ASN A 23 -3.17 5.03 16.73
CA ASN A 23 -4.59 5.03 17.04
C ASN A 23 -5.29 3.87 16.33
N ILE A 24 -5.68 2.85 17.09
CA ILE A 24 -6.44 1.71 16.57
C ILE A 24 -7.76 2.10 15.89
N GLN A 25 -8.37 3.24 16.23
CA GLN A 25 -9.62 3.66 15.60
C GLN A 25 -9.40 4.05 14.13
N VAL A 26 -8.24 4.58 13.77
CA VAL A 26 -7.89 4.89 12.37
C VAL A 26 -7.77 3.60 11.56
N TRP A 27 -7.04 2.61 12.08
CA TRP A 27 -6.94 1.30 11.44
C TRP A 27 -8.31 0.62 11.31
N ARG A 28 -9.17 0.69 12.34
CA ARG A 28 -10.54 0.15 12.24
C ARG A 28 -11.38 0.85 11.16
N GLN A 29 -11.17 2.13 10.89
CA GLN A 29 -11.84 2.83 9.81
C GLN A 29 -11.37 2.33 8.44
N VAL A 30 -10.07 2.09 8.27
CA VAL A 30 -9.52 1.49 7.05
C VAL A 30 -10.16 0.13 6.78
N TRP A 31 -10.22 -0.76 7.78
CA TRP A 31 -10.85 -2.08 7.62
C TRP A 31 -12.33 -1.99 7.24
N ARG A 32 -13.11 -1.12 7.90
CA ARG A 32 -14.52 -0.92 7.55
C ARG A 32 -14.72 -0.38 6.13
N ALA A 33 -13.82 0.49 5.66
CA ALA A 33 -13.85 0.98 4.29
C ALA A 33 -13.58 -0.16 3.31
N LEU A 34 -12.53 -0.95 3.55
CA LEU A 34 -12.20 -2.11 2.71
C LEU A 34 -13.31 -3.17 2.68
N GLU A 35 -13.96 -3.45 3.81
CA GLU A 35 -15.08 -4.41 3.90
C GLU A 35 -16.30 -3.99 3.06
N ARG A 36 -16.53 -2.67 2.94
CA ARG A 36 -17.68 -2.09 2.22
C ARG A 36 -17.39 -1.75 0.76
N SER A 37 -16.14 -1.73 0.34
CA SER A 37 -15.74 -1.38 -1.01
C SER A 37 -15.66 -2.60 -1.91
N ASP A 38 -16.15 -2.47 -3.14
CA ASP A 38 -15.94 -3.49 -4.17
C ASP A 38 -14.50 -3.48 -4.68
N ILE A 39 -13.92 -2.28 -4.83
CA ILE A 39 -12.55 -2.05 -5.32
C ILE A 39 -11.81 -1.09 -4.39
N ALA A 40 -10.56 -1.38 -4.07
CA ALA A 40 -9.68 -0.49 -3.32
C ALA A 40 -8.75 0.32 -4.23
N LEU A 41 -8.58 1.61 -3.97
CA LEU A 41 -7.61 2.46 -4.67
C LEU A 41 -6.44 2.79 -3.74
N ILE A 42 -5.22 2.41 -4.15
CA ILE A 42 -3.98 2.77 -3.45
C ILE A 42 -3.31 3.91 -4.22
N ILE A 43 -3.40 5.11 -3.65
CA ILE A 43 -2.86 6.32 -4.26
C ILE A 43 -1.41 6.50 -3.81
N LEU A 44 -0.48 6.55 -4.77
CA LEU A 44 0.95 6.73 -4.54
C LEU A 44 1.41 8.09 -5.10
N ASP A 45 2.33 8.75 -4.42
CA ASP A 45 3.00 9.94 -4.97
C ASP A 45 4.07 9.51 -5.98
N ALA A 46 3.97 9.99 -7.23
CA ALA A 46 4.85 9.59 -8.34
C ALA A 46 6.33 9.96 -8.13
N ARG A 47 6.64 10.88 -7.20
CA ARG A 47 8.02 11.25 -6.86
C ARG A 47 8.75 10.17 -6.06
N CYS A 48 8.02 9.37 -5.29
CA CYS A 48 8.58 8.29 -4.46
C CYS A 48 7.56 7.16 -4.24
N PRO A 49 7.10 6.48 -5.32
CA PRO A 49 5.96 5.59 -5.23
C PRO A 49 6.27 4.32 -4.42
N LEU A 50 7.50 3.80 -4.47
CA LEU A 50 7.92 2.63 -3.68
C LEU A 50 7.86 2.87 -2.17
N PHE A 51 8.20 4.09 -1.72
CA PHE A 51 8.12 4.44 -0.31
C PHE A 51 6.66 4.49 0.18
N HIS A 52 5.76 4.96 -0.67
CA HIS A 52 4.34 5.06 -0.35
C HIS A 52 3.57 3.76 -0.57
N PHE A 53 4.16 2.76 -1.24
CA PHE A 53 3.46 1.54 -1.59
C PHE A 53 3.40 0.57 -0.40
N PRO A 54 2.21 0.31 0.18
CA PRO A 54 2.09 -0.56 1.33
C PRO A 54 1.92 -2.01 0.88
N HIS A 55 3.02 -2.69 0.52
CA HIS A 55 3.01 -4.06 -0.01
C HIS A 55 2.22 -5.06 0.86
N ALA A 56 2.33 -4.97 2.19
CA ALA A 56 1.57 -5.83 3.10
C ALA A 56 0.05 -5.59 3.01
N LEU A 57 -0.37 -4.34 2.84
CA LEU A 57 -1.79 -4.00 2.67
C LEU A 57 -2.30 -4.44 1.30
N TRP A 58 -1.51 -4.27 0.24
CA TRP A 58 -1.84 -4.80 -1.08
C TRP A 58 -2.15 -6.30 -1.02
N ARG A 59 -1.22 -7.08 -0.45
CA ARG A 59 -1.38 -8.53 -0.29
C ARG A 59 -2.60 -8.87 0.58
N HIS A 60 -2.86 -8.11 1.63
CA HIS A 60 -4.03 -8.33 2.47
C HIS A 60 -5.34 -8.16 1.67
N ILE A 61 -5.43 -7.10 0.86
CA ILE A 61 -6.62 -6.83 0.05
C ILE A 61 -6.79 -7.90 -1.04
N THR A 62 -5.74 -8.22 -1.79
CA THR A 62 -5.84 -9.08 -2.97
C THR A 62 -5.80 -10.57 -2.63
N ALA A 63 -4.92 -11.01 -1.73
CA ALA A 63 -4.74 -12.42 -1.41
C ALA A 63 -5.60 -12.88 -0.22
N ASP A 64 -5.65 -12.11 0.87
CA ASP A 64 -6.36 -12.55 2.08
C ASP A 64 -7.87 -12.25 1.98
N MET A 65 -8.24 -11.07 1.47
CA MET A 65 -9.64 -10.65 1.31
C MET A 65 -10.23 -11.03 -0.05
N GLY A 66 -9.39 -11.34 -1.05
CA GLY A 66 -9.84 -11.68 -2.41
C GLY A 66 -10.52 -10.51 -3.14
N ARG A 67 -10.13 -9.27 -2.84
CA ARG A 67 -10.73 -8.06 -3.43
C ARG A 67 -9.79 -7.42 -4.46
N ASP A 68 -10.41 -6.76 -5.43
CA ASP A 68 -9.68 -6.02 -6.44
C ASP A 68 -9.08 -4.73 -5.86
N ALA A 69 -7.84 -4.44 -6.27
CA ALA A 69 -7.12 -3.23 -5.90
C ALA A 69 -6.43 -2.62 -7.13
N VAL A 70 -6.41 -1.29 -7.18
CA VAL A 70 -5.77 -0.53 -8.25
C VAL A 70 -4.79 0.47 -7.66
N ILE A 71 -3.60 0.56 -8.27
CA ILE A 71 -2.63 1.61 -7.94
C ILE A 71 -2.90 2.84 -8.79
N VAL A 72 -2.89 4.01 -8.15
CA VAL A 72 -3.04 5.31 -8.82
C VAL A 72 -1.81 6.16 -8.53
N LEU A 73 -1.05 6.52 -9.56
CA LEU A 73 0.07 7.46 -9.43
C LEU A 73 -0.45 8.90 -9.46
N ASN A 74 -0.30 9.60 -8.35
CA ASN A 74 -0.66 11.02 -8.18
C ASN A 74 0.57 11.92 -8.33
N LYS A 75 0.35 13.20 -8.66
CA LYS A 75 1.38 14.23 -8.87
C LYS A 75 2.37 13.89 -10.00
N CYS A 76 1.87 13.25 -11.04
CA CYS A 76 2.66 12.88 -12.22
C CYS A 76 3.24 14.09 -12.96
N ASP A 77 2.64 15.28 -12.79
CA ASP A 77 3.13 16.56 -13.30
C ASP A 77 4.48 17.00 -12.69
N LEU A 78 4.84 16.46 -11.52
CA LEU A 78 6.08 16.81 -10.80
C LEU A 78 7.28 15.94 -11.20
N VAL A 79 7.11 15.01 -12.14
CA VAL A 79 8.17 14.11 -12.62
C VAL A 79 8.14 13.99 -14.14
N PRO A 80 9.26 13.67 -14.81
CA PRO A 80 9.26 13.42 -16.25
C PRO A 80 8.30 12.28 -16.65
N LEU A 81 7.69 12.40 -17.83
CA LEU A 81 6.73 11.40 -18.34
C LEU A 81 7.35 10.00 -18.47
N GLU A 82 8.64 9.95 -18.78
CA GLU A 82 9.43 8.73 -18.88
C GLU A 82 9.53 8.02 -17.53
N ALA A 83 9.64 8.79 -16.44
CA ALA A 83 9.68 8.25 -15.07
C ALA A 83 8.32 7.68 -14.67
N VAL A 84 7.22 8.37 -14.99
CA VAL A 84 5.85 7.85 -14.77
C VAL A 84 5.66 6.54 -15.52
N SER A 85 6.05 6.50 -16.79
CA SER A 85 5.94 5.32 -17.65
C SER A 85 6.80 4.15 -17.12
N ALA A 86 7.99 4.46 -16.59
CA ALA A 86 8.84 3.47 -15.94
C ALA A 86 8.20 2.91 -14.66
N TRP A 87 7.54 3.76 -13.86
CA TRP A 87 6.82 3.30 -12.68
C TRP A 87 5.64 2.40 -13.01
N VAL A 88 4.84 2.77 -14.01
CA VAL A 88 3.73 1.92 -14.48
C VAL A 88 4.24 0.52 -14.84
N ARG A 89 5.26 0.43 -15.71
CA ARG A 89 5.88 -0.85 -16.09
C ARG A 89 6.45 -1.61 -14.89
N HIS A 90 7.05 -0.90 -13.94
CA HIS A 90 7.61 -1.51 -12.74
C HIS A 90 6.53 -2.15 -11.87
N PHE A 91 5.42 -1.45 -11.61
CA PHE A 91 4.31 -2.00 -10.83
C PHE A 91 3.56 -3.12 -11.58
N GLU A 92 3.37 -2.99 -12.89
CA GLU A 92 2.80 -4.06 -13.73
C GLU A 92 3.66 -5.33 -13.64
N GLY A 93 4.98 -5.22 -13.78
CA GLY A 93 5.88 -6.37 -13.65
C GLY A 93 5.96 -6.93 -12.23
N MET A 94 5.91 -6.08 -11.21
CA MET A 94 5.98 -6.49 -9.80
C MET A 94 4.69 -7.20 -9.33
N LEU A 95 3.54 -6.80 -9.87
CA LEU A 95 2.21 -7.27 -9.41
C LEU A 95 1.56 -8.25 -10.39
N GLY A 96 2.05 -8.34 -11.63
CA GLY A 96 1.48 -9.09 -12.74
C GLY A 96 1.69 -10.61 -12.73
N GLU A 97 2.16 -11.20 -11.64
CA GLU A 97 2.24 -12.68 -11.48
C GLU A 97 1.09 -13.27 -10.64
N GLY A 98 -0.12 -12.69 -10.73
CA GLY A 98 -1.34 -13.20 -10.09
C GLY A 98 -2.52 -13.34 -11.06
N PRO A 99 -3.43 -14.32 -10.88
CA PRO A 99 -4.42 -14.71 -11.89
C PRO A 99 -5.52 -13.65 -12.00
N GLY A 100 -5.43 -12.77 -13.00
CA GLY A 100 -6.44 -11.73 -13.21
C GLY A 100 -6.11 -10.63 -14.22
N SER A 101 -4.94 -10.67 -14.87
CA SER A 101 -4.61 -9.76 -15.97
C SER A 101 -5.25 -10.23 -17.29
N CYS A 102 -6.53 -9.89 -17.47
CA CYS A 102 -7.18 -9.75 -18.77
C CYS A 102 -7.54 -8.28 -18.98
#